data_AF-B1HWH3-F1
#
_entry.id   AF-B1HWH3-F1
#
_cell.length_a   1.000
_cell.length_b   1.000
_cell.length_c   1.000
_cell.angle_alpha   90.00
_cell.angle_beta   90.00
_cell.angle_gamma   90.00
#
_symmetry.space_group_name_H-M   'P 1'
#
loop_
_entity.id
_entity.type
_entity.pdbx_description
1 polymer ?
#
loop_
_entity_poly.entity_id
_entity_poly.type
_entity_poly.pdbx_seq_one_letter_code
_entity_poly.pdbx_strand_id
1 'polypeptide(L)'
;MNIAELKNNKNNMLVEKEISMIVNAVQGKALVKVIIEACLLTDEEKIRACQIAVKAGADFLKTSTGFSLHGATAKDVAIMRQAVGPNVGVKASGGVSTMEDIKFMIDAGASRIGTSSAVKILR
;
A
#
# COMPACT_ATOMS: atom_id res chain seq x y z
N MET A 1 3.50 4.14 7.75
CA MET A 1 2.33 4.81 8.34
C MET A 1 2.29 4.46 9.81
N ASN A 2 1.94 5.40 10.67
CA ASN A 2 1.65 5.11 12.07
C ASN A 2 0.29 4.39 12.20
N ILE A 3 0.34 3.06 12.30
CA ILE A 3 -0.84 2.19 12.37
C ILE A 3 -1.61 2.39 13.68
N ALA A 4 -0.90 2.57 14.79
CA ALA A 4 -1.53 2.78 16.08
C ALA A 4 -2.40 4.04 16.07
N GLU A 5 -1.89 5.14 15.51
CA GLU A 5 -2.67 6.38 15.40
C GLU A 5 -3.85 6.23 14.43
N LEU A 6 -3.65 5.53 13.30
CA LEU A 6 -4.75 5.23 12.39
C LEU A 6 -5.88 4.50 13.14
N LYS A 7 -5.59 3.40 13.85
CA LYS A 7 -6.61 2.59 14.55
C LYS A 7 -7.27 3.32 15.71
N ASN A 8 -6.57 4.24 16.37
CA ASN A 8 -7.12 4.99 17.49
C ASN A 8 -8.24 5.97 17.09
N ASN A 9 -8.49 6.20 15.79
CA ASN A 9 -9.58 7.04 15.25
C ASN A 9 -9.64 8.48 15.80
N LYS A 10 -8.62 8.92 16.53
CA LYS A 10 -8.62 10.22 17.21
C LYS A 10 -7.97 11.32 16.37
N ASN A 11 -7.03 10.99 15.47
CA ASN A 11 -6.33 12.03 14.71
C ASN A 11 -5.82 11.59 13.33
N ASN A 12 -6.73 11.49 12.34
CA ASN A 12 -6.35 11.33 10.93
C ASN A 12 -5.36 12.41 10.45
N MET A 13 -5.43 13.63 11.03
CA MET A 13 -4.53 14.73 10.65
C MET A 13 -3.08 14.45 11.06
N LEU A 14 -2.83 13.70 12.15
CA LEU A 14 -1.47 13.34 12.53
C LEU A 14 -0.85 12.41 11.50
N VAL A 15 -1.60 11.38 11.10
CA VAL A 15 -1.16 10.43 10.06
C VAL A 15 -0.94 11.14 8.72
N GLU A 16 -1.85 12.02 8.33
CA GLU A 16 -1.74 12.84 7.10
C GLU A 16 -0.49 13.73 7.15
N LYS A 17 -0.26 14.42 8.27
CA LYS A 17 0.87 15.33 8.48
C LYS A 17 2.21 14.60 8.44
N GLU A 18 2.31 13.43 9.07
CA GLU A 18 3.51 12.59 9.03
C GLU A 18 3.86 12.22 7.57
N ILE A 19 2.88 11.77 6.80
CA ILE A 19 3.08 11.38 5.40
C ILE A 19 3.45 12.60 4.55
N SER A 20 2.74 13.73 4.69
CA SER A 20 2.97 14.92 3.86
C SER A 20 4.34 15.56 4.12
N MET A 21 4.85 15.51 5.37
CA MET A 21 6.21 15.92 5.68
C MET A 21 7.26 15.13 4.89
N ILE A 22 7.09 13.81 4.79
CA ILE A 22 7.99 12.93 4.03
C ILE A 22 7.87 13.23 2.52
N VAL A 23 6.65 13.36 2.01
CA VAL A 23 6.38 13.70 0.59
C VAL A 23 7.05 15.02 0.22
N ASN A 24 6.86 16.06 1.02
CA ASN A 24 7.45 17.38 0.77
C ASN A 24 8.98 17.37 0.83
N ALA A 25 9.56 16.60 1.76
CA ALA A 25 11.02 16.50 1.90
C ALA A 25 11.71 15.94 0.64
N VAL A 26 11.01 15.10 -0.13
CA VAL A 26 11.56 14.44 -1.33
C VAL A 26 10.88 14.88 -2.63
N GLN A 27 10.10 15.96 -2.60
CA GLN A 27 9.35 16.44 -3.76
C GLN A 27 10.27 16.69 -4.96
N GLY A 28 9.90 16.12 -6.11
CA GLY A 28 10.69 16.18 -7.35
C GLY A 28 11.98 15.34 -7.36
N LYS A 29 12.27 14.60 -6.28
CA LYS A 29 13.49 13.80 -6.13
C LYS A 29 13.23 12.30 -6.06
N ALA A 30 12.11 11.88 -5.45
CA ALA A 30 11.78 10.47 -5.30
C ALA A 30 10.27 10.23 -5.24
N LEU A 31 9.85 9.03 -5.64
CA LEU A 31 8.49 8.55 -5.46
C LEU A 31 8.29 7.98 -4.06
N VAL A 32 7.26 8.46 -3.36
CA VAL A 32 6.88 8.00 -2.02
C VAL A 32 5.86 6.87 -2.10
N LYS A 33 6.16 5.78 -1.39
CA LYS A 33 5.27 4.62 -1.28
C LYS A 33 4.90 4.41 0.17
N VAL A 34 3.63 4.57 0.51
CA VAL A 34 3.15 4.41 1.88
C VAL A 34 2.72 2.96 2.10
N ILE A 35 3.38 2.28 3.01
CA ILE A 35 2.97 0.94 3.45
C ILE A 35 1.86 1.09 4.50
N ILE A 36 0.70 0.48 4.25
CA ILE A 36 -0.45 0.51 5.17
C ILE A 36 -0.50 -0.69 6.12
N GLU A 37 0.26 -1.74 5.82
CA GLU A 37 0.25 -3.03 6.54
C GLU A 37 -1.16 -3.62 6.65
N ALA A 38 -1.73 -3.95 5.48
CA ALA A 38 -3.13 -4.29 5.31
C ALA A 38 -3.62 -5.43 6.23
N CYS A 39 -2.75 -6.38 6.60
CA CYS A 39 -3.10 -7.49 7.48
C CYS A 39 -3.49 -7.08 8.92
N LEU A 40 -3.24 -5.83 9.31
CA LEU A 40 -3.58 -5.31 10.64
C LEU A 40 -4.85 -4.45 10.65
N LEU A 41 -5.44 -4.21 9.47
CA LEU A 41 -6.50 -3.24 9.24
C LEU A 41 -7.81 -3.92 8.83
N THR A 42 -8.93 -3.37 9.26
CA THR A 42 -10.24 -3.70 8.67
C THR A 42 -10.35 -3.14 7.25
N ASP A 43 -11.37 -3.53 6.49
CA ASP A 43 -11.57 -3.03 5.14
C ASP A 43 -11.85 -1.52 5.14
N GLU A 44 -12.59 -1.01 6.13
CA GLU A 44 -12.83 0.43 6.33
C GLU A 44 -11.54 1.18 6.68
N GLU A 45 -10.70 0.60 7.54
CA GLU A 45 -9.40 1.17 7.89
C GLU A 45 -8.44 1.22 6.70
N LYS A 46 -8.47 0.20 5.80
CA LYS A 46 -7.69 0.21 4.56
C LYS A 46 -8.12 1.33 3.63
N ILE A 47 -9.43 1.52 3.44
CA ILE A 47 -9.98 2.61 2.61
C ILE A 47 -9.54 3.96 3.17
N ARG A 48 -9.71 4.16 4.49
CA ARG A 48 -9.32 5.40 5.17
C ARG A 48 -7.80 5.65 5.08
N ALA A 49 -6.97 4.63 5.30
CA ALA A 49 -5.52 4.72 5.16
C ALA A 49 -5.11 5.17 3.75
N CYS A 50 -5.75 4.59 2.73
CA CYS A 50 -5.51 4.96 1.33
C CYS A 50 -5.88 6.43 1.08
N GLN A 51 -7.07 6.86 1.49
CA GLN A 51 -7.54 8.24 1.30
C GLN A 51 -6.63 9.26 1.98
N ILE A 52 -6.19 8.99 3.21
CA ILE A 52 -5.25 9.85 3.95
C ILE A 52 -3.92 9.96 3.19
N ALA A 53 -3.36 8.84 2.74
CA ALA A 53 -2.09 8.84 2.03
C ALA A 53 -2.16 9.54 0.66
N VAL A 54 -3.26 9.35 -0.07
CA VAL A 54 -3.53 10.05 -1.34
C VAL A 54 -3.60 11.56 -1.10
N LYS A 55 -4.36 11.99 -0.09
CA LYS A 55 -4.48 13.41 0.28
C LYS A 55 -3.13 14.01 0.68
N ALA A 56 -2.28 13.23 1.34
CA ALA A 56 -0.93 13.62 1.71
C ALA A 56 0.08 13.64 0.54
N GLY A 57 -0.33 13.25 -0.67
CA GLY A 57 0.50 13.31 -1.89
C GLY A 57 1.36 12.07 -2.14
N ALA A 58 0.99 10.91 -1.62
CA ALA A 58 1.72 9.67 -1.90
C ALA A 58 1.55 9.20 -3.36
N ASP A 59 2.64 8.76 -3.99
CA ASP A 59 2.61 8.23 -5.36
C ASP A 59 2.11 6.78 -5.42
N PHE A 60 2.35 6.01 -4.36
CA PHE A 60 1.94 4.62 -4.24
C PHE A 60 1.43 4.29 -2.85
N LEU A 61 0.46 3.38 -2.81
CA LEU A 61 0.14 2.60 -1.62
C LEU A 61 0.76 1.21 -1.76
N LYS A 62 1.30 0.67 -0.66
CA LYS A 62 1.92 -0.66 -0.60
C LYS A 62 1.21 -1.50 0.46
N THR A 63 0.88 -2.76 0.14
CA THR A 63 0.08 -3.63 1.02
C THR A 63 0.80 -3.91 2.34
N SER A 64 1.97 -4.55 2.30
CA SER A 64 2.58 -5.16 3.48
C SER A 64 4.08 -4.95 3.55
N THR A 65 4.66 -4.93 4.75
CA THR A 65 6.12 -4.88 4.93
C THR A 65 6.77 -6.21 4.56
N GLY A 66 6.07 -7.32 4.80
CA GLY A 66 6.60 -8.69 4.73
C GLY A 66 7.04 -9.26 6.07
N PHE A 67 6.84 -8.52 7.17
CA PHE A 67 7.27 -8.90 8.53
C PHE A 67 6.13 -9.00 9.54
N SER A 68 4.87 -8.92 9.09
CA SER A 68 3.68 -9.02 9.93
C SER A 68 2.92 -10.34 9.68
N LEU A 69 1.65 -10.39 10.09
CA LEU A 69 0.83 -11.61 10.12
C LEU A 69 0.72 -12.31 8.75
N HIS A 70 0.53 -11.54 7.68
CA HIS A 70 0.53 -12.06 6.31
C HIS A 70 0.84 -10.97 5.27
N GLY A 71 1.10 -11.41 4.04
CA GLY A 71 1.40 -10.56 2.90
C GLY A 71 0.17 -9.99 2.17
N ALA A 72 0.36 -9.64 0.90
CA ALA A 72 -0.69 -9.13 0.03
C ALA A 72 -1.77 -10.18 -0.24
N THR A 73 -3.03 -9.76 -0.27
CA THR A 73 -4.14 -10.55 -0.83
C THR A 73 -4.78 -9.80 -1.99
N ALA A 74 -5.38 -10.52 -2.95
CA ALA A 74 -6.10 -9.89 -4.06
C ALA A 74 -7.26 -9.00 -3.56
N LYS A 75 -7.93 -9.39 -2.47
CA LYS A 75 -8.97 -8.59 -1.81
C LYS A 75 -8.41 -7.25 -1.33
N ASP A 76 -7.28 -7.25 -0.62
CA ASP A 76 -6.66 -6.01 -0.12
C ASP A 76 -6.25 -5.09 -1.28
N VAL A 77 -5.67 -5.66 -2.34
CA VAL A 77 -5.29 -4.91 -3.54
C VAL A 77 -6.49 -4.26 -4.21
N ALA A 78 -7.61 -4.99 -4.35
CA ALA A 78 -8.83 -4.46 -4.95
C ALA A 78 -9.43 -3.30 -4.14
N ILE A 79 -9.51 -3.45 -2.80
CA ILE A 79 -9.95 -2.38 -1.89
C ILE A 79 -9.06 -1.15 -2.05
N MET A 80 -7.74 -1.33 -2.04
CA MET A 80 -6.78 -0.24 -2.21
C MET A 80 -6.93 0.43 -3.56
N ARG A 81 -7.04 -0.33 -4.66
CA ARG A 81 -7.24 0.22 -6.01
C ARG A 81 -8.49 1.09 -6.08
N GLN A 82 -9.61 0.61 -5.55
CA GLN A 82 -10.85 1.39 -5.51
C GLN A 82 -10.67 2.68 -4.71
N ALA A 83 -9.99 2.62 -3.56
CA ALA A 83 -9.81 3.77 -2.68
C ALA A 83 -8.86 4.85 -3.24
N VAL A 84 -7.84 4.46 -4.01
CA VAL A 84 -6.81 5.39 -4.53
C VAL A 84 -7.10 5.94 -5.92
N GLY A 85 -8.06 5.34 -6.64
CA GLY A 85 -8.40 5.73 -8.01
C GLY A 85 -7.31 5.36 -9.03
N PRO A 86 -7.33 5.96 -10.23
CA PRO A 86 -6.44 5.56 -11.33
C PRO A 86 -5.03 6.17 -11.26
N ASN A 87 -4.87 7.30 -10.58
CA ASN A 87 -3.66 8.13 -10.67
C ASN A 87 -2.58 7.75 -9.67
N VAL A 88 -2.95 7.05 -8.58
CA VAL A 88 -2.02 6.61 -7.54
C VAL A 88 -1.78 5.10 -7.71
N GLY A 89 -0.52 4.70 -7.61
CA GLY A 89 -0.12 3.32 -7.82
C GLY A 89 -0.49 2.43 -6.63
N VAL A 90 -0.73 1.15 -6.90
CA VAL A 90 -0.91 0.11 -5.87
C VAL A 90 0.19 -0.93 -6.03
N LYS A 91 0.98 -1.12 -4.97
CA LYS A 91 2.06 -2.10 -4.91
C LYS A 91 1.66 -3.28 -4.02
N ALA A 92 1.46 -4.45 -4.63
CA ALA A 92 1.29 -5.70 -3.90
C ALA A 92 2.66 -6.23 -3.45
N SER A 93 2.81 -6.55 -2.17
CA SER A 93 4.05 -7.12 -1.63
C SER A 93 3.83 -7.98 -0.40
N GLY A 94 4.72 -8.97 -0.23
CA GLY A 94 4.62 -10.01 0.79
C GLY A 94 3.86 -11.21 0.26
N GLY A 95 4.49 -12.38 0.22
CA GLY A 95 3.85 -13.64 -0.20
C GLY A 95 3.67 -13.87 -1.70
N VAL A 96 4.01 -12.90 -2.58
CA VAL A 96 3.89 -13.08 -4.05
C VAL A 96 5.09 -13.87 -4.57
N SER A 97 4.93 -15.15 -4.89
CA SER A 97 6.05 -16.07 -5.15
C SER A 97 5.93 -16.90 -6.43
N THR A 98 4.78 -16.84 -7.10
CA THR A 98 4.49 -17.54 -8.36
C THR A 98 4.02 -16.57 -9.44
N MET A 99 3.99 -17.03 -10.70
CA MET A 99 3.44 -16.23 -11.80
C MET A 99 1.92 -16.04 -11.64
N GLU A 100 1.24 -17.05 -11.11
CA GLU A 100 -0.17 -17.02 -10.79
C GLU A 100 -0.48 -15.94 -9.73
N ASP A 101 0.32 -15.86 -8.66
CA ASP A 101 0.18 -14.79 -7.65
C ASP A 101 0.32 -13.40 -8.30
N ILE A 102 1.32 -13.23 -9.18
CA ILE A 102 1.52 -11.95 -9.89
C ILE A 102 0.26 -11.60 -10.70
N LYS A 103 -0.25 -12.56 -11.47
CA LYS A 103 -1.45 -12.35 -12.29
C LYS A 103 -2.65 -11.96 -11.42
N PHE A 104 -2.90 -12.67 -10.32
CA PHE A 104 -3.99 -12.34 -9.40
C PHE A 104 -3.86 -10.93 -8.81
N MET A 105 -2.65 -10.50 -8.44
CA MET A 105 -2.45 -9.15 -7.93
C MET A 105 -2.65 -8.07 -9.00
N ILE A 106 -2.21 -8.32 -10.24
CA ILE A 106 -2.42 -7.39 -11.36
C ILE A 106 -3.90 -7.29 -11.70
N ASP A 107 -4.61 -8.42 -11.81
CA ASP A 107 -6.04 -8.48 -12.10
C ASP A 107 -6.87 -7.78 -11.00
N ALA A 108 -6.41 -7.85 -9.74
CA ALA A 108 -7.00 -7.10 -8.63
C ALA A 108 -6.69 -5.58 -8.66
N GLY A 109 -5.79 -5.12 -9.53
CA GLY A 109 -5.49 -3.71 -9.74
C GLY A 109 -4.11 -3.24 -9.26
N ALA A 110 -3.19 -4.14 -8.91
CA ALA A 110 -1.82 -3.76 -8.61
C ALA A 110 -1.09 -3.26 -9.87
N SER A 111 -0.42 -2.10 -9.76
CA SER A 111 0.44 -1.55 -10.81
C SER A 111 1.93 -1.83 -10.55
N ARG A 112 2.25 -2.48 -9.42
CA ARG A 112 3.61 -2.90 -9.09
C ARG A 112 3.60 -4.13 -8.20
N ILE A 113 4.56 -5.02 -8.40
CA ILE A 113 4.83 -6.16 -7.51
C ILE A 113 6.11 -5.93 -6.72
N GLY A 114 6.11 -6.29 -5.44
CA GLY A 114 7.30 -6.41 -4.61
C GLY A 114 7.49 -7.88 -4.19
N THR A 115 8.50 -8.53 -4.76
CA THR A 115 8.85 -9.92 -4.45
C THR A 115 10.37 -10.12 -4.51
N SER A 116 10.90 -10.98 -3.63
CA SER A 116 12.27 -11.49 -3.69
C SER A 116 12.42 -12.67 -4.66
N SER A 117 11.31 -13.26 -5.11
CA SER A 117 11.31 -14.44 -5.99
C SER A 117 11.31 -14.08 -7.48
N ALA A 118 11.50 -12.80 -7.84
CA ALA A 118 11.34 -12.30 -9.21
C ALA A 118 12.15 -13.11 -10.24
N VAL A 119 13.43 -13.41 -9.94
CA VAL A 119 14.29 -14.19 -10.86
C VAL A 119 13.79 -15.62 -11.05
N LYS A 120 13.23 -16.24 -10.01
CA LYS A 120 12.65 -17.59 -10.11
C LYS A 120 11.36 -17.58 -10.93
N ILE A 121 10.54 -16.55 -10.77
CA ILE A 121 9.24 -16.44 -11.45
C ILE A 121 9.40 -16.15 -12.96
N LEU A 122 10.44 -15.38 -13.33
CA LEU A 122 10.67 -14.94 -14.71
C LEU A 122 11.57 -15.87 -15.53
N ARG A 123 12.13 -16.91 -14.92
CA ARG A 123 12.92 -17.94 -15.60
C ARG A 123 12.00 -19.06 -16.07
#